data_AF-A0AAN6VKJ6-F1
#
_entry.id   AF-A0AAN6VKJ6-F1
#
_cell.length_a   1.000
_cell.length_b   1.000
_cell.length_c   1.000
_cell.angle_alpha   90.00
_cell.angle_beta   90.00
_cell.angle_gamma   90.00
#
_symmetry.space_group_name_H-M   'P 1'
#
loop_
_entity.id
_entity.type
_entity.pdbx_description
1 polymer ?
#
loop_
_entity_poly.entity_id
_entity_poly.type
_entity_poly.pdbx_seq_one_letter_code
_entity_poly.pdbx_strand_id
1 'polypeptide(L)'
;MGSSQSVTISSASSIQERPERTEIPARPVTACYPEEPKLRVCFGTGAGGFVQGFPSNGGVYMLSCSAMELDFLGLDRFETALPSADPAEEDSLCAKMRLLGPEWWPSLEACNKAGWQDFLHQGQHSLEHYREERVRFFGVASQGGVWALETGGEECSSRQLGRINNARDMEEKCRQIEKFGGTFYAAPSECPLLDFKSPFPERAAVHVLLADGDASNQEVARSLMAELGFSQVTTVGDGKEALGFLLAAAEDKTQRKPDILLVNTELPVMDGFECARLLRFDFSYSQHYPHIPIVAMPHHTMLGDNKLQERSVGTGLSGFVPRPIQKEQLERTLVKWTLKGPRRFLLSGPSVEDARRGARVMKREY
;
A
#
# COMPACT_ATOMS: atom_id res chain seq x y z
N MET A 1 -46.86 -65.54 32.03
CA MET A 1 -45.60 -64.79 32.21
C MET A 1 -45.11 -64.38 30.82
N GLY A 2 -44.78 -63.10 30.62
CA GLY A 2 -44.13 -62.60 29.40
C GLY A 2 -45.04 -61.95 28.36
N SER A 3 -45.55 -60.76 28.66
CA SER A 3 -46.16 -59.80 27.74
C SER A 3 -45.11 -58.84 27.18
N SER A 4 -45.26 -58.43 25.91
CA SER A 4 -44.83 -57.17 25.24
C SER A 4 -44.14 -57.44 23.90
N GLN A 5 -44.27 -56.63 22.86
CA GLN A 5 -45.31 -55.71 22.40
C GLN A 5 -44.91 -55.36 20.95
N SER A 6 -45.91 -55.00 20.17
CA SER A 6 -45.86 -54.44 18.81
C SER A 6 -44.74 -53.44 18.56
N VAL A 7 -44.02 -53.60 17.44
CA VAL A 7 -43.09 -52.60 16.89
C VAL A 7 -43.89 -51.62 16.04
N THR A 8 -44.02 -50.39 16.55
CA THR A 8 -44.64 -49.24 15.87
C THR A 8 -43.57 -48.46 15.12
N ILE A 9 -43.92 -48.04 13.90
CA ILE A 9 -43.15 -47.14 13.04
C ILE A 9 -42.95 -45.79 13.75
N SER A 10 -41.72 -45.30 13.81
CA SER A 10 -41.43 -43.90 14.17
C SER A 10 -40.40 -43.31 13.23
N SER A 11 -40.86 -42.30 12.51
CA SER A 11 -40.13 -41.34 11.71
C SER A 11 -39.29 -40.40 12.58
N ALA A 12 -37.99 -40.28 12.32
CA ALA A 12 -37.22 -39.05 12.53
C ALA A 12 -35.80 -39.22 11.96
N SER A 13 -35.57 -38.75 10.74
CA SER A 13 -34.23 -38.46 10.24
C SER A 13 -33.72 -37.22 10.97
N SER A 14 -32.76 -37.44 11.87
CA SER A 14 -32.02 -36.43 12.60
C SER A 14 -31.22 -35.52 11.66
N ILE A 15 -31.77 -34.34 11.40
CA ILE A 15 -30.98 -33.18 11.00
C ILE A 15 -30.28 -32.72 12.28
N GLN A 16 -28.96 -32.94 12.38
CA GLN A 16 -28.15 -32.23 13.37
C GLN A 16 -28.18 -30.74 12.99
N GLU A 17 -28.91 -29.96 13.77
CA GLU A 17 -28.85 -28.50 13.74
C GLU A 17 -27.39 -28.06 13.94
N ARG A 18 -26.87 -27.26 13.01
CA ARG A 18 -25.62 -26.52 13.19
C ARG A 18 -25.76 -25.67 14.45
N PRO A 19 -24.76 -25.60 15.34
CA PRO A 19 -24.82 -24.66 16.44
C PRO A 19 -24.92 -23.24 15.87
N GLU A 20 -25.90 -22.49 16.37
CA GLU A 20 -26.07 -21.06 16.07
C GLU A 20 -24.72 -20.36 16.20
N ARG A 21 -24.34 -19.64 15.14
CA ARG A 21 -23.26 -18.66 15.20
C ARG A 21 -23.64 -17.67 16.28
N THR A 22 -23.03 -17.80 17.45
CA THR A 22 -23.02 -16.75 18.45
C THR A 22 -22.37 -15.55 17.77
N GLU A 23 -23.18 -14.54 17.47
CA GLU A 23 -22.71 -13.25 17.01
C GLU A 23 -21.72 -12.72 18.05
N ILE A 24 -20.43 -12.80 17.70
CA ILE A 24 -19.38 -12.14 18.46
C ILE A 24 -19.71 -10.65 18.32
N PRO A 25 -20.05 -9.93 19.41
CA PRO A 25 -20.37 -8.52 19.30
C PRO A 25 -19.17 -7.80 18.69
N ALA A 26 -19.43 -6.98 17.67
CA ALA A 26 -18.43 -6.12 17.07
C ALA A 26 -17.70 -5.36 18.18
N ARG A 27 -16.45 -5.77 18.45
CA ARG A 27 -15.59 -5.01 19.35
C ARG A 27 -15.53 -3.60 18.77
N PRO A 28 -15.79 -2.54 19.57
CA PRO A 28 -15.53 -1.19 19.11
C PRO A 28 -14.07 -1.14 18.62
N VAL A 29 -13.84 -0.44 17.50
CA VAL A 29 -12.50 -0.09 17.02
C VAL A 29 -11.93 0.93 18.00
N THR A 30 -11.59 0.43 19.17
CA THR A 30 -10.76 1.05 20.19
C THR A 30 -9.84 -0.09 20.56
N ALA A 31 -8.89 -0.37 19.66
CA ALA A 31 -7.79 -1.23 20.01
C ALA A 31 -7.11 -0.57 21.20
N CYS A 32 -7.32 -1.16 22.38
CA CYS A 32 -6.45 -1.01 23.51
C CYS A 32 -5.03 -1.27 23.01
N TYR A 33 -4.27 -0.22 22.73
CA TYR A 33 -2.84 -0.30 22.87
C TYR A 33 -2.61 -0.41 24.38
N PRO A 34 -2.17 -1.57 24.92
CA PRO A 34 -1.62 -1.56 26.27
C PRO A 34 -0.55 -0.48 26.28
N GLU A 35 -0.55 0.43 27.28
CA GLU A 35 0.35 1.60 27.35
C GLU A 35 1.74 1.26 26.80
N GLU A 36 1.96 1.53 25.51
CA GLU A 36 3.25 1.25 24.89
C GLU A 36 4.25 2.16 25.61
N PRO A 37 5.42 1.63 25.98
CA PRO A 37 6.40 2.43 26.69
C PRO A 37 6.64 3.71 25.88
N LYS A 38 6.59 4.88 26.55
CA LYS A 38 6.92 6.15 25.90
C LYS A 38 8.29 6.01 25.28
N LEU A 39 8.38 5.89 23.96
CA LEU A 39 9.66 5.76 23.27
C LEU A 39 10.23 7.15 23.02
N ARG A 40 11.52 7.32 23.33
CA ARG A 40 12.32 8.49 22.96
C ARG A 40 12.43 8.60 21.44
N VAL A 41 12.78 7.49 20.82
CA VAL A 41 13.01 7.39 19.38
C VAL A 41 12.38 6.10 18.86
N CYS A 42 11.64 6.24 17.77
CA CYS A 42 11.08 5.13 17.02
C CYS A 42 11.30 5.32 15.51
N PHE A 43 11.18 4.24 14.75
CA PHE A 43 11.41 4.23 13.30
C PHE A 43 10.21 3.65 12.57
N GLY A 44 9.89 4.25 11.42
CA GLY A 44 8.83 3.75 10.54
C GLY A 44 9.36 2.76 9.51
N THR A 45 8.73 2.78 8.33
CA THR A 45 9.12 1.99 7.16
C THR A 45 10.18 2.70 6.29
N GLY A 46 10.29 4.02 6.41
CA GLY A 46 11.23 4.87 5.68
C GLY A 46 12.52 5.18 6.45
N ALA A 47 13.43 5.93 5.82
CA ALA A 47 14.62 6.46 6.47
C ALA A 47 14.28 7.57 7.48
N GLY A 48 15.21 7.83 8.39
CA GLY A 48 15.04 8.74 9.51
C GLY A 48 14.48 8.04 10.75
N GLY A 49 14.02 8.84 11.71
CA GLY A 49 13.37 8.40 12.94
C GLY A 49 12.54 9.52 13.54
N PHE A 50 11.68 9.19 14.50
CA PHE A 50 10.83 10.15 15.18
C PHE A 50 11.28 10.26 16.62
N VAL A 51 11.56 11.49 17.05
CA VAL A 51 12.11 11.79 18.37
C VAL A 51 11.08 12.57 19.18
N GLN A 52 10.83 12.10 20.39
CA GLN A 52 10.01 12.77 21.40
C GLN A 52 10.94 13.49 22.37
N GLY A 53 10.55 14.66 22.87
CA GLY A 53 11.27 15.49 23.83
C GLY A 53 10.38 15.85 25.02
N PHE A 54 10.77 15.58 26.27
CA PHE A 54 9.92 15.84 27.44
C PHE A 54 10.55 16.91 28.33
N PRO A 55 10.32 18.20 28.06
CA PRO A 55 10.92 19.26 28.86
C PRO A 55 10.32 19.27 30.27
N SER A 56 11.13 19.66 31.26
CA SER A 56 10.75 19.68 32.68
C SER A 56 9.62 20.67 32.98
N ASN A 57 9.45 21.69 32.14
CA ASN A 57 8.37 22.67 32.24
C ASN A 57 7.03 22.20 31.64
N GLY A 58 6.95 20.96 31.16
CA GLY A 58 5.73 20.33 30.67
C GLY A 58 5.54 20.41 29.15
N GLY A 59 4.61 19.60 28.66
CA GLY A 59 4.39 19.39 27.23
C GLY A 59 5.32 18.35 26.62
N VAL A 60 5.34 18.29 25.29
CA VAL A 60 6.18 17.37 24.52
C VAL A 60 6.62 18.02 23.21
N TYR A 61 7.90 17.87 22.87
CA TYR A 61 8.43 18.16 21.55
C TYR A 61 8.39 16.93 20.67
N MET A 62 7.98 17.10 19.43
CA MET A 62 7.90 16.04 18.44
C MET A 62 8.71 16.45 17.21
N LEU A 63 9.62 15.59 16.77
CA LEU A 63 10.53 15.89 15.67
C LEU A 63 10.72 14.67 14.77
N SER A 64 10.49 14.82 13.47
CA SER A 64 10.97 13.87 12.47
C SER A 64 12.42 14.21 12.14
N CYS A 65 13.30 13.24 12.26
CA CYS A 65 14.75 13.40 12.08
C CYS A 65 15.22 12.54 10.92
N SER A 66 16.09 13.09 10.08
CA SER A 66 17.00 12.31 9.24
C SER A 66 18.05 11.59 10.09
N ALA A 67 18.80 10.66 9.49
CA ALA A 67 19.90 9.98 10.17
C ALA A 67 20.94 10.97 10.74
N MET A 68 21.24 12.06 10.01
CA MET A 68 22.21 13.08 10.46
C MET A 68 21.71 13.88 11.66
N GLU A 69 20.41 14.16 11.72
CA GLU A 69 19.80 14.86 12.85
C GLU A 69 19.75 13.98 14.10
N LEU A 70 19.54 12.66 13.95
CA LEU A 70 19.69 11.72 15.06
C LEU A 70 21.10 11.76 15.65
N ASP A 71 22.13 11.77 14.80
CA ASP A 71 23.52 11.90 15.25
C ASP A 71 23.79 13.24 15.96
N PHE A 72 23.25 14.34 15.44
CA PHE A 72 23.35 15.66 16.09
C PHE A 72 22.70 15.67 17.49
N LEU A 73 21.57 14.99 17.63
CA LEU A 73 20.89 14.83 18.92
C LEU A 73 21.65 13.87 19.86
N GLY A 74 22.58 13.07 19.35
CA GLY A 74 23.31 12.05 20.09
C GLY A 74 22.51 10.76 20.29
N LEU A 75 21.57 10.48 19.39
CA LEU A 75 20.73 9.29 19.40
C LEU A 75 21.24 8.25 18.39
N ASP A 76 21.20 6.97 18.77
CA ASP A 76 21.56 5.89 17.86
C ASP A 76 20.54 5.80 16.71
N ARG A 77 21.05 5.73 15.48
CA ARG A 77 20.29 5.70 14.23
C ARG A 77 19.70 4.32 13.91
N PHE A 78 20.02 3.31 14.70
CA PHE A 78 19.57 1.92 14.54
C PHE A 78 18.91 1.35 15.80
N GLU A 79 18.87 2.07 16.92
CA GLU A 79 18.27 1.58 18.17
C GLU A 79 17.15 2.47 18.68
N THR A 80 16.12 1.84 19.23
CA THR A 80 15.09 2.56 19.97
C THR A 80 15.63 2.91 21.35
N ALA A 81 15.11 3.98 21.94
CA ALA A 81 15.49 4.39 23.29
C ALA A 81 14.26 4.78 24.10
N LEU A 82 14.38 4.71 25.42
CA LEU A 82 13.42 5.25 26.36
C LEU A 82 13.85 6.66 26.80
N PRO A 83 12.92 7.48 27.31
CA PRO A 83 13.24 8.72 27.99
C PRO A 83 14.23 8.53 29.12
N SER A 84 15.09 9.53 29.31
CA SER A 84 15.92 9.58 30.51
C SER A 84 15.02 9.82 31.73
N ALA A 85 15.39 9.21 32.85
CA ALA A 85 14.78 9.50 34.13
C ALA A 85 15.27 10.83 34.73
N ASP A 86 16.35 11.41 34.20
CA ASP A 86 16.90 12.69 34.62
C ASP A 86 16.28 13.85 33.80
N PRO A 87 15.49 14.75 34.44
CA PRO A 87 14.92 15.91 33.77
C PRO A 87 15.96 16.85 33.14
N ALA A 88 17.18 16.90 33.66
CA ALA A 88 18.23 17.77 33.12
C ALA A 88 18.75 17.26 31.76
N GLU A 89 18.88 15.94 31.60
CA GLU A 89 19.22 15.32 30.31
C GLU A 89 18.11 15.54 29.28
N GLU A 90 16.85 15.43 29.72
CA GLU A 90 15.68 15.71 28.90
C GLU A 90 15.62 17.14 28.41
N ASP A 91 15.84 18.11 29.30
CA ASP A 91 15.88 19.53 28.95
C ASP A 91 17.02 19.85 27.98
N SER A 92 18.18 19.22 28.16
CA SER A 92 19.34 19.37 27.26
C SER A 92 19.03 18.84 25.86
N LEU A 93 18.40 17.66 25.75
CA LEU A 93 17.93 17.13 24.49
C LEU A 93 16.88 18.05 23.86
N CYS A 94 15.89 18.50 24.62
CA CYS A 94 14.86 19.42 24.13
C CYS A 94 15.46 20.74 23.61
N ALA A 95 16.51 21.24 24.28
CA ALA A 95 17.24 22.42 23.81
C ALA A 95 17.92 22.17 22.45
N LYS A 96 18.52 21.00 22.22
CA LYS A 96 19.05 20.62 20.90
C LYS A 96 17.94 20.45 19.87
N MET A 97 16.84 19.76 20.22
CA MET A 97 15.70 19.55 19.32
C MET A 97 15.17 20.89 18.82
N ARG A 98 15.04 21.90 19.68
CA ARG A 98 14.61 23.27 19.30
C ARG A 98 15.42 23.89 18.17
N LEU A 99 16.71 23.55 18.05
CA LEU A 99 17.56 24.03 16.96
C LEU A 99 17.17 23.45 15.59
N LEU A 100 16.43 22.35 15.57
CA LEU A 100 15.94 21.65 14.38
C LEU A 100 14.46 21.94 14.06
N GLY A 101 13.81 22.81 14.84
CA GLY A 101 12.41 23.21 14.61
C GLY A 101 11.37 22.12 14.91
N PRO A 102 11.31 21.59 16.15
CA PRO A 102 10.35 20.58 16.54
C PRO A 102 8.97 21.20 16.76
N GLU A 103 7.93 20.40 16.62
CA GLU A 103 6.58 20.81 16.97
C GLU A 103 6.35 20.62 18.47
N TRP A 104 5.78 21.62 19.15
CA TRP A 104 5.46 21.52 20.58
C TRP A 104 3.99 21.22 20.78
N TRP A 105 3.69 20.35 21.74
CA TRP A 105 2.34 19.97 22.13
C TRP A 105 2.16 20.07 23.65
N PRO A 106 0.95 20.42 24.13
CA PRO A 106 0.69 20.52 25.56
C PRO A 106 0.70 19.15 26.27
N SER A 107 0.48 18.05 25.55
CA SER A 107 0.60 16.67 26.06
C SER A 107 0.71 15.67 24.91
N LEU A 108 1.16 14.44 25.22
CA LEU A 108 1.12 13.31 24.26
C LEU A 108 -0.31 13.00 23.81
N GLU A 109 -1.30 13.15 24.69
CA GLU A 109 -2.71 12.94 24.34
C GLU A 109 -3.18 13.96 23.30
N ALA A 110 -2.77 15.23 23.43
CA ALA A 110 -3.09 16.26 22.45
C ALA A 110 -2.45 15.98 21.09
N CYS A 111 -1.19 15.52 21.09
CA CYS A 111 -0.48 15.09 19.89
C CYS A 111 -1.19 13.91 19.21
N ASN A 112 -1.57 12.88 19.98
CA ASN A 112 -2.28 11.71 19.46
C ASN A 112 -3.66 12.07 18.91
N LYS A 113 -4.43 12.91 19.62
CA LYS A 113 -5.75 13.40 19.16
C LYS A 113 -5.68 14.21 17.87
N ALA A 114 -4.59 14.91 17.64
CA ALA A 114 -4.37 15.63 16.38
C ALA A 114 -4.04 14.70 15.20
N GLY A 115 -4.06 13.36 15.41
CA GLY A 115 -3.71 12.39 14.40
C GLY A 115 -2.24 12.43 14.06
N TRP A 116 -1.36 12.92 14.96
CA TRP A 116 0.07 12.98 14.67
C TRP A 116 0.65 11.58 14.48
N GLN A 117 0.17 10.58 15.23
CA GLN A 117 0.47 9.16 14.99
C GLN A 117 0.04 8.70 13.59
N ASP A 118 -1.08 9.20 13.08
CA ASP A 118 -1.48 8.93 11.70
C ASP A 118 -0.60 9.70 10.70
N PHE A 119 -0.14 10.92 11.01
CA PHE A 119 0.86 11.66 10.23
C PHE A 119 2.22 10.94 10.17
N LEU A 120 2.61 10.25 11.25
CA LEU A 120 3.79 9.38 11.30
C LEU A 120 3.68 8.19 10.32
N HIS A 121 2.47 7.75 10.03
CA HIS A 121 2.16 6.74 9.01
C HIS A 121 1.85 7.34 7.62
N GLN A 122 1.39 8.59 7.53
CA GLN A 122 0.99 9.29 6.29
C GLN A 122 2.17 9.86 5.49
N GLY A 123 3.29 9.15 5.51
CA GLY A 123 4.25 9.19 4.43
C GLY A 123 3.76 8.52 3.13
N GLN A 124 2.60 7.82 3.12
CA GLN A 124 1.84 7.39 1.93
C GLN A 124 0.63 6.47 2.32
N HIS A 125 -0.57 6.80 1.84
CA HIS A 125 -1.80 5.96 1.72
C HIS A 125 -2.59 5.57 2.98
N SER A 126 -3.89 5.30 2.78
CA SER A 126 -4.82 4.83 3.81
C SER A 126 -4.37 3.51 4.43
N LEU A 127 -4.69 3.30 5.72
CA LEU A 127 -4.31 2.12 6.54
C LEU A 127 -4.56 0.75 5.88
N GLU A 128 -5.49 0.66 4.92
CA GLU A 128 -5.76 -0.57 4.16
C GLU A 128 -4.71 -0.86 3.06
N HIS A 129 -4.12 0.16 2.44
CA HIS A 129 -3.04 0.00 1.46
C HIS A 129 -1.69 -0.32 2.11
N TYR A 130 -1.52 0.03 3.40
CA TYR A 130 -0.28 -0.18 4.16
C TYR A 130 0.05 -1.66 4.41
N ARG A 131 -0.96 -2.54 4.34
CA ARG A 131 -0.80 -3.98 4.62
C ARG A 131 -0.25 -4.79 3.44
N GLU A 132 -0.31 -4.27 2.21
CA GLU A 132 -0.01 -5.02 0.99
C GLU A 132 1.33 -4.64 0.33
N GLU A 133 1.94 -3.51 0.71
CA GLU A 133 3.23 -3.12 0.16
C GLU A 133 4.36 -3.99 0.75
N ARG A 134 5.02 -4.76 -0.12
CA ARG A 134 6.28 -5.44 0.22
C ARG A 134 7.38 -4.38 0.32
N VAL A 135 8.01 -4.28 1.48
CA VAL A 135 9.18 -3.43 1.70
C VAL A 135 10.43 -4.26 1.49
N ARG A 136 11.38 -3.73 0.71
CA ARG A 136 12.61 -4.41 0.35
C ARG A 136 13.82 -3.58 0.74
N PHE A 137 14.82 -4.22 1.34
CA PHE A 137 16.10 -3.64 1.67
C PHE A 137 17.20 -4.39 0.93
N PHE A 138 18.13 -3.64 0.35
CA PHE A 138 19.29 -4.18 -0.35
C PHE A 138 20.57 -3.51 0.15
N GLY A 139 21.63 -4.30 0.29
CA GLY A 139 22.98 -3.85 0.61
C GLY A 139 23.98 -4.58 -0.27
N VAL A 140 24.81 -3.84 -1.01
CA VAL A 140 25.86 -4.44 -1.86
C VAL A 140 27.13 -4.58 -1.03
N ALA A 141 27.62 -5.80 -0.87
CA ALA A 141 28.85 -6.04 -0.11
C ALA A 141 30.08 -5.64 -0.93
N SER A 142 31.07 -5.02 -0.29
CA SER A 142 32.31 -4.55 -0.95
C SER A 142 33.12 -5.69 -1.59
N GLN A 143 33.03 -6.89 -1.02
CA GLN A 143 33.64 -8.12 -1.53
C GLN A 143 32.86 -8.81 -2.66
N GLY A 144 31.75 -8.21 -3.11
CA GLY A 144 30.82 -8.80 -4.07
C GLY A 144 29.65 -9.52 -3.40
N GLY A 145 28.57 -9.68 -4.16
CA GLY A 145 27.30 -10.21 -3.66
C GLY A 145 26.36 -9.13 -3.11
N VAL A 146 25.18 -9.56 -2.68
CA VAL A 146 24.12 -8.67 -2.20
C VAL A 146 23.39 -9.28 -1.01
N TRP A 147 23.18 -8.47 0.02
CA TRP A 147 22.23 -8.74 1.09
C TRP A 147 20.86 -8.23 0.69
N ALA A 148 19.83 -9.06 0.87
CA ALA A 148 18.46 -8.68 0.60
C ALA A 148 17.52 -9.11 1.72
N LEU A 149 16.55 -8.26 2.05
CA LEU A 149 15.48 -8.53 3.00
C LEU A 149 14.17 -8.03 2.42
N GLU A 150 13.17 -8.90 2.32
CA GLU A 150 11.79 -8.55 1.96
C GLU A 150 10.88 -8.80 3.16
N THR A 151 9.97 -7.88 3.42
CA THR A 151 9.00 -7.92 4.52
C THR A 151 7.68 -7.31 4.08
N GLY A 152 6.56 -7.66 4.72
CA GLY A 152 5.32 -6.88 4.58
C GLY A 152 5.42 -5.51 5.28
N GLY A 153 4.58 -4.55 4.90
CA GLY A 153 4.54 -3.21 5.53
C GLY A 153 4.23 -3.24 7.03
N GLU A 154 3.31 -4.10 7.46
CA GLU A 154 2.94 -4.27 8.88
C GLU A 154 4.09 -4.84 9.71
N GLU A 155 4.78 -5.86 9.19
CA GLU A 155 5.98 -6.41 9.83
C GLU A 155 7.13 -5.39 9.84
N CYS A 156 7.32 -4.65 8.75
CA CYS A 156 8.33 -3.59 8.66
C CYS A 156 8.12 -2.51 9.74
N SER A 157 6.88 -2.07 9.91
CA SER A 157 6.51 -1.07 10.92
C SER A 157 6.66 -1.61 12.34
N SER A 158 6.14 -2.80 12.63
CA SER A 158 6.21 -3.40 13.98
C SER A 158 7.64 -3.69 14.41
N ARG A 159 8.51 -4.12 13.48
CA ARG A 159 9.94 -4.34 13.72
C ARG A 159 10.81 -3.09 13.55
N GLN A 160 10.20 -1.96 13.16
CA GLN A 160 10.83 -0.66 12.94
C GLN A 160 12.01 -0.73 11.97
N LEU A 161 11.87 -1.45 10.86
CA LEU A 161 12.98 -1.79 9.94
C LEU A 161 13.42 -0.62 9.05
N GLY A 162 12.68 0.48 8.99
CA GLY A 162 13.09 1.68 8.26
C GLY A 162 14.46 2.22 8.67
N ARG A 163 14.87 1.95 9.93
CA ARG A 163 16.22 2.26 10.45
C ARG A 163 17.37 1.63 9.67
N ILE A 164 17.14 0.56 8.90
CA ILE A 164 18.15 0.02 7.97
C ILE A 164 18.58 1.10 6.95
N ASN A 165 17.67 1.97 6.53
CA ASN A 165 17.96 3.06 5.60
C ASN A 165 18.70 4.24 6.25
N ASN A 166 18.94 4.21 7.55
CA ASN A 166 19.79 5.20 8.22
C ASN A 166 21.28 4.92 8.02
N ALA A 167 21.66 3.81 7.39
CA ALA A 167 23.04 3.48 7.01
C ALA A 167 23.70 4.60 6.18
N ARG A 168 24.99 4.89 6.46
CA ARG A 168 25.78 5.94 5.79
C ARG A 168 26.56 5.37 4.62
N ASP A 169 26.82 4.07 4.65
CA ASP A 169 27.47 3.32 3.58
C ASP A 169 26.82 1.93 3.42
N MET A 170 27.22 1.23 2.35
CA MET A 170 26.65 -0.09 2.03
C MET A 170 27.11 -1.20 2.98
N GLU A 171 28.29 -1.07 3.61
CA GLU A 171 28.77 -2.07 4.57
C GLU A 171 27.93 -2.04 5.85
N GLU A 172 27.64 -0.84 6.33
CA GLU A 172 26.74 -0.61 7.43
C GLU A 172 25.31 -1.07 7.10
N LYS A 173 24.85 -0.80 5.87
CA LYS A 173 23.54 -1.29 5.42
C LYS A 173 23.48 -2.81 5.38
N CYS A 174 24.53 -3.48 4.88
CA CYS A 174 24.66 -4.93 4.89
C CYS A 174 24.58 -5.49 6.32
N ARG A 175 25.35 -4.94 7.26
CA ARG A 175 25.31 -5.36 8.68
C ARG A 175 23.93 -5.24 9.31
N GLN A 176 23.19 -4.16 8.99
CA GLN A 176 21.82 -4.02 9.49
C GLN A 176 20.87 -5.03 8.84
N ILE A 177 20.97 -5.25 7.52
CA ILE A 177 20.15 -6.24 6.82
C ILE A 177 20.41 -7.64 7.40
N GLU A 178 21.67 -8.02 7.60
CA GLU A 178 22.07 -9.27 8.27
C GLU A 178 21.46 -9.37 9.68
N LYS A 179 21.64 -8.34 10.51
CA LYS A 179 21.09 -8.28 11.88
C LYS A 179 19.57 -8.50 11.92
N PHE A 180 18.84 -8.03 10.91
CA PHE A 180 17.39 -8.19 10.82
C PHE A 180 16.93 -9.43 10.04
N GLY A 181 17.85 -10.35 9.74
CA GLY A 181 17.53 -11.66 9.13
C GLY A 181 17.44 -11.63 7.61
N GLY A 182 18.11 -10.68 6.96
CA GLY A 182 18.28 -10.70 5.50
C GLY A 182 19.09 -11.90 5.03
N THR A 183 19.02 -12.19 3.74
CA THR A 183 19.74 -13.29 3.10
C THR A 183 20.86 -12.74 2.23
N PHE A 184 22.04 -13.35 2.31
CA PHE A 184 23.16 -13.04 1.43
C PHE A 184 23.13 -13.90 0.17
N TYR A 185 23.33 -13.26 -0.98
CA TYR A 185 23.47 -13.90 -2.27
C TYR A 185 24.85 -13.59 -2.83
N ALA A 186 25.69 -14.61 -2.98
CA ALA A 186 27.05 -14.45 -3.49
C ALA A 186 27.05 -13.95 -4.95
N ALA A 187 26.13 -14.47 -5.77
CA ALA A 187 25.83 -13.92 -7.08
C ALA A 187 24.52 -13.10 -7.01
N PRO A 188 24.53 -11.79 -7.28
CA PRO A 188 23.31 -10.99 -7.25
C PRO A 188 22.18 -11.54 -8.13
N SER A 189 22.52 -12.16 -9.26
CA SER A 189 21.58 -12.81 -10.18
C SER A 189 20.77 -13.97 -9.58
N GLU A 190 21.22 -14.53 -8.45
CA GLU A 190 20.50 -15.59 -7.73
C GLU A 190 19.49 -15.02 -6.72
N CYS A 191 19.53 -13.71 -6.44
CA CYS A 191 18.56 -13.05 -5.59
C CYS A 191 17.21 -12.97 -6.31
N PRO A 192 16.15 -13.66 -5.84
CA PRO A 192 14.84 -13.63 -6.50
C PRO A 192 14.15 -12.27 -6.39
N LEU A 193 14.64 -11.40 -5.50
CA LEU A 193 14.14 -10.05 -5.28
C LEU A 193 14.76 -9.03 -6.26
N LEU A 194 15.85 -9.40 -6.93
CA LEU A 194 16.48 -8.61 -7.97
C LEU A 194 16.10 -9.21 -9.33
N ASP A 195 15.33 -8.46 -10.10
CA ASP A 195 14.96 -8.88 -11.44
C ASP A 195 16.03 -8.46 -12.44
N PHE A 196 17.01 -9.35 -12.63
CA PHE A 196 18.03 -9.25 -13.69
C PHE A 196 17.58 -9.88 -15.02
N LYS A 197 16.37 -10.47 -15.08
CA LYS A 197 15.87 -11.19 -16.25
C LYS A 197 15.02 -10.28 -17.14
N SER A 198 14.31 -9.32 -16.55
CA SER A 198 13.62 -8.28 -17.29
C SER A 198 14.58 -7.13 -17.60
N PRO A 199 14.70 -6.67 -18.85
CA PRO A 199 15.35 -5.40 -19.15
C PRO A 199 14.59 -4.21 -18.53
N PHE A 200 13.36 -4.43 -18.03
CA PHE A 200 12.48 -3.44 -17.41
C PHE A 200 11.81 -4.04 -16.14
N PRO A 201 12.53 -4.15 -15.01
CA PRO A 201 12.00 -4.77 -13.79
C PRO A 201 10.75 -4.07 -13.26
N GLU A 202 10.61 -2.76 -13.48
CA GLU A 202 9.41 -2.00 -13.16
C GLU A 202 8.19 -2.44 -13.98
N ARG A 203 8.36 -2.93 -15.21
CA ARG A 203 7.26 -3.44 -16.05
C ARG A 203 6.86 -4.85 -15.64
N ALA A 204 7.83 -5.68 -15.23
CA ALA A 204 7.56 -7.06 -14.79
C ALA A 204 6.76 -7.10 -13.48
N ALA A 205 6.84 -6.04 -12.67
CA ALA A 205 6.06 -5.89 -11.44
C ALA A 205 4.59 -5.49 -11.68
N VAL A 206 4.23 -4.98 -12.86
CA VAL A 206 2.88 -4.51 -13.17
C VAL A 206 1.97 -5.70 -13.48
N HIS A 207 0.90 -5.84 -12.69
CA HIS A 207 -0.13 -6.85 -12.89
C HIS A 207 -1.29 -6.27 -13.73
N VAL A 208 -1.47 -6.82 -14.93
CA VAL A 208 -2.55 -6.44 -15.85
C VAL A 208 -3.70 -7.44 -15.74
N LEU A 209 -4.91 -6.95 -15.46
CA LEU A 209 -6.14 -7.72 -15.66
C LEU A 209 -6.68 -7.43 -17.06
N LEU A 210 -6.82 -8.48 -17.87
CA LEU A 210 -7.31 -8.41 -19.25
C LEU A 210 -8.66 -9.13 -19.36
N ALA A 211 -9.71 -8.39 -19.67
CA ALA A 211 -11.03 -8.94 -19.94
C ALA A 211 -11.33 -8.94 -21.44
N ASP A 212 -11.35 -10.12 -22.07
CA ASP A 212 -11.71 -10.29 -23.48
C ASP A 212 -12.43 -11.64 -23.67
N GLY A 213 -13.58 -11.65 -24.36
CA GLY A 213 -14.37 -12.86 -24.58
C GLY A 213 -13.78 -13.85 -25.58
N ASP A 214 -12.72 -13.48 -26.30
CA ASP A 214 -12.04 -14.35 -27.26
C ASP A 214 -10.65 -14.77 -26.74
N ALA A 215 -10.46 -16.07 -26.53
CA ALA A 215 -9.20 -16.64 -26.04
C ALA A 215 -8.01 -16.37 -26.97
N SER A 216 -8.24 -16.24 -28.28
CA SER A 216 -7.20 -15.89 -29.26
C SER A 216 -6.75 -14.44 -29.07
N ASN A 217 -7.69 -13.52 -28.83
CA ASN A 217 -7.36 -12.12 -28.51
C ASN A 217 -6.59 -12.01 -27.19
N GLN A 218 -6.99 -12.79 -26.17
CA GLN A 218 -6.27 -12.87 -24.90
C GLN A 218 -4.81 -13.28 -25.11
N GLU A 219 -4.57 -14.32 -25.91
CA GLU A 219 -3.22 -14.85 -26.15
C GLU A 219 -2.35 -13.88 -26.96
N VAL A 220 -2.92 -13.21 -27.96
CA VAL A 220 -2.21 -12.16 -28.73
C VAL A 220 -1.82 -11.00 -27.82
N ALA A 221 -2.75 -10.50 -27.00
CA ALA A 221 -2.48 -9.40 -26.08
C ALA A 221 -1.42 -9.78 -25.03
N ARG A 222 -1.52 -11.00 -24.46
CA ARG A 222 -0.55 -11.54 -23.50
C ARG A 222 0.85 -11.64 -24.09
N SER A 223 0.96 -12.13 -25.33
CA SER A 223 2.24 -12.24 -26.04
C SER A 223 2.87 -10.87 -26.29
N LEU A 224 2.08 -9.90 -26.76
CA LEU A 224 2.54 -8.52 -26.95
C LEU A 224 2.99 -7.86 -25.64
N MET A 225 2.25 -8.07 -24.54
CA MET A 225 2.62 -7.57 -23.22
C MET A 225 3.92 -8.20 -22.70
N ALA A 226 4.08 -9.51 -22.87
CA ALA A 226 5.31 -10.21 -22.49
C ALA A 226 6.54 -9.67 -23.25
N GLU A 227 6.43 -9.45 -24.56
CA GLU A 227 7.50 -8.82 -25.37
C GLU A 227 7.85 -7.40 -24.90
N LEU A 228 6.90 -6.68 -24.31
CA LEU A 228 7.07 -5.34 -23.78
C LEU A 228 7.60 -5.33 -22.33
N GLY A 229 7.81 -6.49 -21.72
CA GLY A 229 8.28 -6.66 -20.34
C GLY A 229 7.17 -6.73 -19.28
N PHE A 230 5.90 -6.76 -19.68
CA PHE A 230 4.75 -6.93 -18.77
C PHE A 230 4.40 -8.42 -18.66
N SER A 231 5.07 -9.12 -17.74
CA SER A 231 4.96 -10.58 -17.62
C SER A 231 3.76 -11.06 -16.78
N GLN A 232 3.17 -10.20 -15.95
CA GLN A 232 2.07 -10.54 -15.06
C GLN A 232 0.74 -10.14 -15.69
N VAL A 233 0.10 -11.07 -16.40
CA VAL A 233 -1.19 -10.83 -17.06
C VAL A 233 -2.17 -11.92 -16.63
N THR A 234 -3.26 -11.51 -15.98
CA THR A 234 -4.42 -12.36 -15.71
C THR A 234 -5.48 -12.11 -16.75
N THR A 235 -6.06 -13.17 -17.33
CA THR A 235 -7.12 -13.05 -18.34
C THR A 235 -8.46 -13.56 -17.81
N VAL A 236 -9.54 -12.92 -18.23
CA VAL A 236 -10.93 -13.30 -17.93
C VAL A 236 -11.80 -13.11 -19.19
N GLY A 237 -12.88 -13.86 -19.30
CA GLY A 237 -13.73 -13.92 -20.50
C GLY A 237 -14.82 -12.85 -20.57
N ASP A 238 -15.10 -12.13 -19.48
CA ASP A 238 -16.25 -11.23 -19.40
C ASP A 238 -16.07 -10.11 -18.35
N GLY A 239 -16.85 -9.03 -18.45
CA GLY A 239 -16.83 -7.93 -17.49
C GLY A 239 -17.25 -8.36 -16.08
N LYS A 240 -18.20 -9.31 -15.97
CA LYS A 240 -18.62 -9.87 -14.69
C LYS A 240 -17.50 -10.68 -14.03
N GLU A 241 -16.74 -11.42 -14.82
CA GLU A 241 -15.57 -12.16 -14.33
C GLU A 241 -14.45 -11.21 -13.90
N ALA A 242 -14.26 -10.10 -14.60
CA ALA A 242 -13.31 -9.06 -14.20
C ALA A 242 -13.66 -8.46 -12.84
N LEU A 243 -14.93 -8.10 -12.63
CA LEU A 243 -15.42 -7.61 -11.34
C LEU A 243 -15.31 -8.67 -10.24
N GLY A 244 -15.63 -9.93 -10.55
CA GLY A 244 -15.49 -11.05 -9.62
C GLY A 244 -14.04 -11.30 -9.21
N PHE A 245 -13.11 -11.23 -10.16
CA PHE A 245 -11.67 -11.33 -9.89
C PHE A 245 -11.19 -10.20 -8.97
N LEU A 246 -11.62 -8.96 -9.24
CA LEU A 246 -11.25 -7.81 -8.43
C LEU A 246 -11.76 -7.93 -6.98
N LEU A 247 -12.98 -8.43 -6.77
CA LEU A 247 -13.50 -8.69 -5.43
C LEU A 247 -12.71 -9.81 -4.72
N ALA A 248 -12.49 -10.93 -5.40
CA ALA A 248 -11.70 -12.03 -4.83
C ALA A 248 -10.28 -11.59 -4.44
N ALA A 249 -9.63 -10.79 -5.31
CA ALA A 249 -8.31 -10.22 -5.02
C ALA A 249 -8.33 -9.12 -3.95
N ALA A 250 -9.48 -8.50 -3.67
CA ALA A 250 -9.62 -7.57 -2.55
C ALA A 250 -9.78 -8.29 -1.21
N GLU A 251 -10.38 -9.49 -1.22
CA GLU A 251 -10.58 -10.32 -0.02
C GLU A 251 -9.36 -11.21 0.30
N ASP A 252 -8.70 -11.77 -0.71
CA ASP A 252 -7.54 -12.65 -0.56
C ASP A 252 -6.22 -11.86 -0.54
N LYS A 253 -5.65 -11.70 0.66
CA LYS A 253 -4.36 -11.03 0.88
C LYS A 253 -3.16 -11.69 0.21
N THR A 254 -3.28 -12.95 -0.19
CA THR A 254 -2.21 -13.67 -0.90
C THR A 254 -2.22 -13.39 -2.40
N GLN A 255 -3.35 -12.90 -2.92
CA GLN A 255 -3.52 -12.59 -4.33
C GLN A 255 -3.13 -11.13 -4.61
N ARG A 256 -2.30 -10.92 -5.63
CA ARG A 256 -1.88 -9.58 -6.02
C ARG A 256 -3.02 -8.85 -6.73
N LYS A 257 -3.38 -7.67 -6.23
CA LYS A 257 -4.32 -6.76 -6.89
C LYS A 257 -3.81 -6.31 -8.28
N PRO A 258 -4.70 -6.17 -9.29
CA PRO A 258 -4.32 -5.61 -10.58
C PRO A 258 -3.96 -4.12 -10.48
N ASP A 259 -2.91 -3.73 -11.19
CA ASP A 259 -2.46 -2.35 -11.32
C ASP A 259 -3.23 -1.59 -12.43
N ILE A 260 -3.83 -2.32 -13.36
CA ILE A 260 -4.61 -1.78 -14.49
C ILE A 260 -5.61 -2.82 -15.00
N LEU A 261 -6.79 -2.37 -15.42
CA LEU A 261 -7.78 -3.17 -16.15
C LEU A 261 -7.78 -2.78 -17.64
N LEU A 262 -7.46 -3.73 -18.50
CA LEU A 262 -7.74 -3.65 -19.95
C LEU A 262 -9.04 -4.41 -20.22
N VAL A 263 -10.07 -3.73 -20.71
CA VAL A 263 -11.40 -4.33 -20.89
C VAL A 263 -11.89 -4.17 -22.32
N ASN A 264 -12.20 -5.29 -22.96
CA ASN A 264 -12.92 -5.32 -24.23
C ASN A 264 -14.30 -4.66 -24.04
N THR A 265 -14.67 -3.74 -24.93
CA THR A 265 -15.96 -3.02 -24.85
C THR A 265 -17.16 -3.87 -25.25
N GLU A 266 -16.94 -4.98 -25.94
CA GLU A 266 -17.94 -5.91 -26.46
C GLU A 266 -17.68 -7.28 -25.85
N LEU A 267 -18.44 -7.59 -24.80
CA LEU A 267 -18.34 -8.82 -24.03
C LEU A 267 -19.72 -9.48 -23.93
N PRO A 268 -19.79 -10.81 -23.79
CA PRO A 268 -21.02 -11.57 -23.97
C PRO A 268 -22.07 -11.37 -22.87
N VAL A 269 -21.67 -11.15 -21.61
CA VAL A 269 -22.59 -11.05 -20.47
C VAL A 269 -22.63 -9.63 -19.91
N MET A 270 -21.46 -9.04 -19.65
CA MET A 270 -21.35 -7.65 -19.19
C MET A 270 -20.32 -6.91 -20.04
N ASP A 271 -20.80 -5.87 -20.74
CA ASP A 271 -19.94 -5.08 -21.60
C ASP A 271 -18.90 -4.26 -20.83
N GLY A 272 -17.82 -3.86 -21.51
CA GLY A 272 -16.70 -3.17 -20.87
C GLY A 272 -17.04 -1.77 -20.34
N PHE A 273 -18.04 -1.09 -20.89
CA PHE A 273 -18.48 0.22 -20.39
C PHE A 273 -19.27 0.07 -19.10
N GLU A 274 -20.15 -0.92 -19.02
CA GLU A 274 -20.87 -1.26 -17.81
C GLU A 274 -19.92 -1.74 -16.72
N CYS A 275 -18.97 -2.63 -17.04
CA CYS A 275 -17.92 -3.07 -16.13
C CYS A 275 -17.13 -1.87 -15.58
N ALA A 276 -16.72 -0.93 -16.43
CA ALA A 276 -16.00 0.28 -16.01
C ALA A 276 -16.85 1.16 -15.09
N ARG A 277 -18.12 1.36 -15.43
CA ARG A 277 -19.06 2.16 -14.65
C ARG A 277 -19.27 1.57 -13.26
N LEU A 278 -19.51 0.26 -13.16
CA LEU A 278 -19.65 -0.42 -11.87
C LEU A 278 -18.37 -0.32 -11.06
N LEU A 279 -17.21 -0.61 -11.67
CA LEU A 279 -15.92 -0.51 -10.98
C LEU A 279 -15.67 0.90 -10.42
N ARG A 280 -16.08 1.95 -11.14
CA ARG A 280 -15.85 3.34 -10.70
C ARG A 280 -16.88 3.87 -9.71
N PHE A 281 -18.15 3.51 -9.85
CA PHE A 281 -19.25 4.19 -9.14
C PHE A 281 -20.03 3.31 -8.18
N ASP A 282 -19.89 1.99 -8.24
CA ASP A 282 -20.50 1.09 -7.27
C ASP A 282 -19.57 0.96 -6.05
N PHE A 283 -20.15 1.13 -4.85
CA PHE A 283 -19.40 1.16 -3.59
C PHE A 283 -18.65 -0.16 -3.34
N SER A 284 -19.21 -1.30 -3.75
CA SER A 284 -18.59 -2.62 -3.55
C SER A 284 -17.23 -2.75 -4.23
N TYR A 285 -16.97 -2.01 -5.30
CA TYR A 285 -15.68 -2.05 -6.01
C TYR A 285 -14.85 -0.79 -5.80
N SER A 286 -15.49 0.38 -5.84
CA SER A 286 -14.79 1.67 -5.80
C SER A 286 -14.07 1.93 -4.48
N GLN A 287 -14.51 1.32 -3.37
CA GLN A 287 -13.79 1.40 -2.09
C GLN A 287 -12.43 0.68 -2.13
N HIS A 288 -12.32 -0.41 -2.90
CA HIS A 288 -11.10 -1.21 -3.03
C HIS A 288 -10.20 -0.73 -4.18
N TYR A 289 -10.79 -0.17 -5.24
CA TYR A 289 -10.07 0.24 -6.46
C TYR A 289 -10.41 1.67 -6.92
N PRO A 290 -10.31 2.69 -6.04
CA PRO A 290 -10.77 4.06 -6.35
C PRO A 290 -9.99 4.73 -7.48
N HIS A 291 -8.80 4.22 -7.79
CA HIS A 291 -7.87 4.83 -8.75
C HIS A 291 -7.33 3.85 -9.80
N ILE A 292 -7.80 2.59 -9.83
CA ILE A 292 -7.35 1.65 -10.85
C ILE A 292 -7.61 2.26 -12.24
N PRO A 293 -6.61 2.37 -13.13
CA PRO A 293 -6.83 2.79 -14.49
C PRO A 293 -7.69 1.76 -15.22
N ILE A 294 -8.71 2.22 -15.92
CA ILE A 294 -9.60 1.36 -16.71
C ILE A 294 -9.45 1.77 -18.17
N VAL A 295 -8.85 0.91 -18.98
CA VAL A 295 -8.61 1.17 -20.39
C VAL A 295 -9.50 0.28 -21.23
N ALA A 296 -10.39 0.91 -21.99
CA ALA A 296 -11.29 0.21 -22.89
C ALA A 296 -10.59 -0.18 -24.19
N MET A 297 -10.96 -1.33 -24.75
CA MET A 297 -10.44 -1.84 -26.01
C MET A 297 -11.56 -1.95 -27.07
N PRO A 298 -11.96 -0.85 -27.71
CA PRO A 298 -13.03 -0.88 -28.70
C PRO A 298 -12.61 -1.57 -30.01
N HIS A 299 -13.55 -2.32 -30.62
CA HIS A 299 -13.42 -2.73 -32.03
C HIS A 299 -13.69 -1.53 -32.94
N HIS A 300 -13.00 -1.47 -34.09
CA HIS A 300 -13.26 -0.52 -35.17
C HIS A 300 -13.44 0.94 -34.75
N THR A 301 -12.36 1.56 -34.29
CA THR A 301 -12.34 2.99 -33.97
C THR A 301 -11.80 3.79 -35.14
N MET A 302 -12.68 4.54 -35.80
CA MET A 302 -12.25 5.73 -36.53
C MET A 302 -12.09 6.86 -35.51
N LEU A 303 -10.98 7.59 -35.55
CA LEU A 303 -10.81 8.82 -34.77
C LEU A 303 -12.02 9.74 -35.02
N GLY A 304 -12.84 9.99 -33.99
CA GLY A 304 -14.07 10.80 -34.10
C GLY A 304 -15.39 10.04 -34.13
N ASP A 305 -15.43 8.75 -33.76
CA ASP A 305 -16.70 8.04 -33.60
C ASP A 305 -17.50 8.60 -32.40
N ASN A 306 -18.48 9.45 -32.70
CA ASN A 306 -19.37 10.08 -31.74
C ASN A 306 -20.06 9.04 -30.83
N LYS A 307 -20.35 7.83 -31.34
CA LYS A 307 -21.00 6.78 -30.54
C LYS A 307 -20.09 6.25 -29.44
N LEU A 308 -18.80 6.09 -29.73
CA LEU A 308 -17.83 5.69 -28.71
C LEU A 308 -17.72 6.76 -27.63
N GLN A 309 -17.66 8.04 -28.03
CA GLN A 309 -17.58 9.14 -27.09
C GLN A 309 -18.83 9.19 -26.20
N GLU A 310 -20.03 9.12 -26.78
CA GLU A 310 -21.29 9.08 -26.04
C GLU A 310 -21.34 7.92 -25.04
N ARG A 311 -20.99 6.69 -25.46
CA ARG A 311 -20.97 5.53 -24.57
C ARG A 311 -19.90 5.60 -23.48
N SER A 312 -18.85 6.38 -23.70
CA SER A 312 -17.77 6.55 -22.72
C SER A 312 -18.09 7.59 -21.66
N VAL A 313 -19.01 8.51 -21.92
CA VAL A 313 -19.41 9.55 -20.96
C VAL A 313 -19.96 8.91 -19.70
N GLY A 314 -19.43 9.29 -18.54
CA GLY A 314 -19.93 8.82 -17.24
C GLY A 314 -19.56 7.38 -16.89
N THR A 315 -18.62 6.74 -17.62
CA THR A 315 -18.16 5.36 -17.33
C THR A 315 -16.95 5.30 -16.41
N GLY A 316 -16.20 6.39 -16.26
CA GLY A 316 -14.98 6.40 -15.44
C GLY A 316 -13.75 5.80 -16.10
N LEU A 317 -13.78 5.58 -17.42
CA LEU A 317 -12.65 5.13 -18.23
C LEU A 317 -11.47 6.12 -18.18
N SER A 318 -10.27 5.58 -18.14
CA SER A 318 -9.01 6.32 -18.16
C SER A 318 -8.48 6.53 -19.57
N GLY A 319 -8.69 5.57 -20.48
CA GLY A 319 -8.24 5.68 -21.87
C GLY A 319 -8.72 4.56 -22.77
N PHE A 320 -8.17 4.52 -23.98
CA PHE A 320 -8.55 3.56 -25.01
C PHE A 320 -7.33 2.95 -25.70
N VAL A 321 -7.40 1.65 -26.01
CA VAL A 321 -6.50 0.95 -26.93
C VAL A 321 -7.36 0.32 -28.03
N PRO A 322 -7.40 0.90 -29.23
CA PRO A 322 -8.21 0.41 -30.32
C PRO A 322 -7.74 -0.98 -30.78
N ARG A 323 -8.67 -1.79 -31.26
CA ARG A 323 -8.37 -3.08 -31.91
C ARG A 323 -8.38 -2.93 -33.43
N PRO A 324 -7.42 -3.53 -34.17
CA PRO A 324 -6.38 -4.47 -33.69
C PRO A 324 -5.31 -3.79 -32.82
N ILE A 325 -4.85 -4.51 -31.78
CA ILE A 325 -3.91 -3.97 -30.80
C ILE A 325 -2.55 -3.73 -31.47
N GLN A 326 -2.13 -2.47 -31.51
CA GLN A 326 -0.78 -2.10 -31.97
C GLN A 326 0.18 -2.05 -30.79
N LYS A 327 1.36 -2.67 -30.94
CA LYS A 327 2.37 -2.82 -29.89
C LYS A 327 2.77 -1.47 -29.28
N GLU A 328 3.03 -0.47 -30.10
CA GLU A 328 3.48 0.86 -29.67
C GLU A 328 2.39 1.60 -28.88
N GLN A 329 1.12 1.43 -29.26
CA GLN A 329 -0.01 2.06 -28.57
C GLN A 329 -0.30 1.37 -27.23
N LEU A 330 -0.23 0.05 -27.20
CA LEU A 330 -0.33 -0.73 -25.97
C LEU A 330 0.79 -0.35 -24.99
N GLU A 331 2.04 -0.30 -25.45
CA GLU A 331 3.18 0.10 -24.61
C GLU A 331 2.99 1.50 -24.04
N ARG A 332 2.68 2.49 -24.89
CA ARG A 332 2.45 3.87 -24.45
C ARG A 332 1.35 3.97 -23.40
N THR A 333 0.29 3.18 -23.55
CA THR A 333 -0.85 3.16 -22.64
C THR A 333 -0.47 2.55 -21.30
N LEU A 334 0.12 1.35 -21.30
CA LEU A 334 0.56 0.67 -20.09
C LEU A 334 1.55 1.55 -19.33
N VAL A 335 2.62 2.02 -19.99
CA VAL A 335 3.62 2.90 -19.36
C VAL A 335 3.00 4.19 -18.82
N LYS A 336 2.07 4.81 -19.55
CA LYS A 336 1.39 6.03 -19.08
C LYS A 336 0.61 5.79 -17.80
N TRP A 337 -0.15 4.71 -17.73
CA TRP A 337 -1.11 4.48 -16.64
C TRP A 337 -0.52 3.75 -15.44
N THR A 338 0.52 2.93 -15.62
CA THR A 338 1.10 2.12 -14.54
C THR A 338 2.44 2.63 -14.03
N LEU A 339 3.29 3.16 -14.91
CA LEU A 339 4.64 3.61 -14.53
C LEU A 339 4.79 5.12 -14.38
N LYS A 340 4.10 5.89 -15.22
CA LYS A 340 4.16 7.36 -15.19
C LYS A 340 3.09 7.99 -14.31
N GLY A 341 1.95 7.30 -14.15
CA GLY A 341 0.78 7.71 -13.37
C GLY A 341 0.28 9.14 -13.69
N PRO A 342 -0.88 9.57 -13.16
CA PRO A 342 -1.03 11.01 -12.88
C PRO A 342 0.15 11.39 -11.99
N ARG A 343 0.86 12.49 -12.28
CA ARG A 343 1.94 12.99 -11.42
C ARG A 343 1.48 12.82 -9.97
N ARG A 344 2.12 11.91 -9.22
CA ARG A 344 2.19 12.01 -7.76
C ARG A 344 2.91 13.33 -7.52
N PHE A 345 2.19 14.44 -7.63
CA PHE A 345 2.61 15.71 -7.11
C PHE A 345 2.67 15.48 -5.60
N LEU A 346 3.84 15.07 -5.13
CA LEU A 346 4.36 15.46 -3.84
C LEU A 346 4.46 16.99 -3.85
N LEU A 347 3.32 17.67 -3.84
CA LEU A 347 3.17 19.05 -3.40
C LEU A 347 2.13 19.00 -2.29
N SER A 348 2.53 18.44 -1.16
CA SER A 348 1.96 18.76 0.14
C SER A 348 3.02 19.48 0.96
N GLY A 349 3.51 20.60 0.43
CA GLY A 349 3.68 21.76 1.31
C GLY A 349 2.30 22.40 1.45
N PRO A 350 1.90 22.87 2.64
CA PRO A 350 0.64 23.60 2.80
C PRO A 350 0.62 24.76 1.80
N SER A 351 -0.53 25.00 1.16
CA SER A 351 -0.65 26.15 0.27
C SER A 351 -0.37 27.42 1.07
N VAL A 352 0.17 28.44 0.40
CA VAL A 352 0.41 29.77 1.00
C VAL A 352 -0.88 30.36 1.59
N GLU A 353 -2.06 29.89 1.15
CA GLU A 353 -3.36 30.28 1.71
C GLU A 353 -3.68 29.60 3.04
N ASP A 354 -3.24 28.35 3.25
CA ASP A 354 -3.42 27.62 4.52
C ASP A 354 -2.50 28.16 5.62
N ALA A 355 -1.27 28.52 5.26
CA ALA A 355 -0.34 29.23 6.15
C ALA A 355 -0.88 30.62 6.56
N ARG A 356 -1.63 31.30 5.68
CA ARG A 356 -2.27 32.59 5.96
C ARG A 356 -3.53 32.46 6.82
N ARG A 357 -4.28 31.35 6.74
CA ARG A 357 -5.41 31.08 7.64
C ARG A 357 -4.95 30.82 9.06
N GLY A 358 -3.89 30.03 9.27
CA GLY A 358 -3.30 29.81 10.60
C GLY A 358 -2.79 31.11 11.25
N ALA A 359 -2.15 31.99 10.48
CA ALA A 359 -1.64 33.27 10.97
C ALA A 359 -2.75 34.31 11.27
N ARG A 360 -3.97 34.14 10.75
CA ARG A 360 -5.11 35.04 11.03
C ARG A 360 -5.87 34.67 12.30
N VAL A 361 -5.84 33.40 12.71
CA VAL A 361 -6.49 32.95 13.94
C VAL A 361 -5.69 33.37 15.19
N MET A 362 -4.36 33.43 15.10
CA MET A 362 -3.51 33.90 16.21
C MET A 362 -3.46 35.43 16.42
N LYS A 363 -4.13 36.24 15.59
CA LYS A 363 -4.15 37.71 15.73
C LYS A 363 -5.43 38.27 16.38
N ARG A 364 -6.30 37.41 16.93
CA ARG A 364 -7.56 37.85 17.56
C ARG A 364 -7.70 37.54 19.05
N GLU A 365 -6.69 36.98 19.68
CA GLU A 365 -6.65 36.82 21.13
C GLU A 365 -5.33 37.36 21.68
N TYR A 366 -5.18 38.68 21.62
CA TYR A 366 -4.40 39.50 22.54
C TYR A 366 -5.01 40.90 22.61
#